data_AF-A0A2W1JKJ6-F1
#
_entry.id   AF-A0A2W1JKJ6-F1
#
_cell.length_a   1.000
_cell.length_b   1.000
_cell.length_c   1.000
_cell.angle_alpha   90.00
_cell.angle_beta   90.00
_cell.angle_gamma   90.00
#
_symmetry.space_group_name_H-M   'P 1'
#
loop_
_entity.id
_entity.type
_entity.pdbx_description
1 polymer ?
#
loop_
_entity_poly.entity_id
_entity_poly.type
_entity_poly.pdbx_seq_one_letter_code
_entity_poly.pdbx_strand_id
1 'polypeptide(L)'
;MGKRAGPVLLFLLLFIWPPLMAFLLTWVGMATGCEVTGEAHCSVAGLDIGWAIEGLLNITWDFPLFGFFPVLWLVVVIVSLSVIHHRLRGCARPFLGILSIWFLPVAPSLLGYFYVARLAELGECQIGQQGVNDCWVFGVNMGDVFATATLVPWFAVAVVPASLVISLVYLMLTWLVQPRWSG
;
A
#
# COMPACT_ATOMS: atom_id res chain seq x y z
N MET A 1 21.45 17.82 8.43
CA MET A 1 20.42 16.79 8.66
C MET A 1 19.96 16.02 7.40
N GLY A 2 20.35 16.37 6.16
CA GLY A 2 19.71 15.83 4.94
C GLY A 2 20.15 14.46 4.36
N LYS A 3 21.24 13.82 4.80
CA LYS A 3 21.79 12.63 4.10
C LYS A 3 21.30 11.26 4.60
N ARG A 4 20.50 11.18 5.66
CA ARG A 4 20.10 9.89 6.29
C ARG A 4 18.62 9.55 6.17
N ALA A 5 17.77 10.50 5.77
CA ALA A 5 16.34 10.25 5.51
C ALA A 5 16.10 9.58 4.15
N GLY A 6 17.02 9.76 3.19
CA GLY A 6 16.93 9.24 1.82
C GLY A 6 16.56 7.75 1.70
N PRO A 7 17.26 6.81 2.35
CA PRO A 7 16.97 5.38 2.16
C PRO A 7 15.67 4.93 2.83
N VAL A 8 15.25 5.57 3.93
CA VAL A 8 13.97 5.27 4.58
C VAL A 8 12.82 5.79 3.72
N LEU A 9 12.95 7.01 3.19
CA LEU A 9 11.97 7.57 2.26
C LEU A 9 11.88 6.74 0.97
N LEU A 10 13.01 6.34 0.40
CA LEU A 10 13.07 5.46 -0.78
C LEU A 10 12.38 4.12 -0.50
N PHE A 11 12.65 3.52 0.66
CA PHE A 11 12.00 2.28 1.08
C PHE A 11 10.48 2.46 1.21
N LEU A 12 10.01 3.52 1.87
CA LEU A 12 8.57 3.81 1.99
C LEU A 12 7.91 4.08 0.63
N LEU A 13 8.59 4.80 -0.27
CA LEU A 13 8.12 5.04 -1.64
C LEU A 13 7.99 3.74 -2.45
N LEU A 14 8.84 2.74 -2.18
CA LEU A 14 8.71 1.39 -2.77
C LEU A 14 7.45 0.64 -2.31
N PHE A 15 6.71 1.11 -1.31
CA PHE A 15 5.43 0.51 -0.95
C PHE A 15 4.23 1.25 -1.56
N ILE A 16 4.41 2.52 -1.94
CA ILE A 16 3.34 3.35 -2.52
C ILE A 16 3.40 3.34 -4.05
N TRP A 17 4.52 2.92 -4.64
CA TRP A 17 4.70 3.00 -6.09
C TRP A 17 3.63 2.26 -6.90
N PRO A 18 3.08 1.08 -6.50
CA PRO A 18 2.12 0.39 -7.35
C PRO A 18 0.80 1.15 -7.54
N PRO A 19 0.07 1.61 -6.48
CA PRO A 19 -1.14 2.39 -6.69
C PRO A 19 -0.85 3.76 -7.34
N LEU A 20 0.33 4.33 -7.11
CA LEU A 20 0.72 5.58 -7.76
C LEU A 20 0.95 5.41 -9.27
N MET A 21 1.60 4.33 -9.70
CA MET A 21 1.75 3.99 -11.11
C MET A 21 0.41 3.65 -11.75
N ALA A 22 -0.45 2.89 -11.06
CA ALA A 22 -1.78 2.56 -11.58
C ALA A 22 -2.60 3.83 -11.84
N PHE A 23 -2.59 4.77 -10.88
CA PHE A 23 -3.22 6.08 -11.05
C PHE A 23 -2.67 6.87 -12.24
N LEU A 24 -1.35 6.90 -12.43
CA LEU A 24 -0.73 7.57 -13.57
C LEU A 24 -1.12 6.91 -14.90
N LEU A 25 -1.18 5.59 -14.96
CA LEU A 25 -1.61 4.86 -16.15
C LEU A 25 -3.07 5.13 -16.49
N THR A 26 -3.97 5.20 -15.50
CA THR A 26 -5.35 5.63 -15.71
C THR A 26 -5.42 7.03 -16.33
N TRP A 27 -4.63 7.97 -15.80
CA TRP A 27 -4.56 9.32 -16.34
C TRP A 27 -4.04 9.36 -17.79
N VAL A 28 -3.01 8.58 -18.10
CA VAL A 28 -2.47 8.47 -19.45
C VAL A 28 -3.49 7.85 -20.41
N GLY A 29 -4.21 6.81 -19.98
CA GLY A 29 -5.29 6.19 -20.76
C GLY A 29 -6.41 7.17 -21.08
N MET A 30 -6.90 7.90 -20.07
CA MET A 30 -7.93 8.93 -20.29
C MET A 30 -7.41 10.07 -21.20
N ALA A 31 -6.17 10.52 -21.01
CA ALA A 31 -5.57 11.60 -21.82
C ALA A 31 -5.36 11.20 -23.29
N THR A 32 -5.22 9.91 -23.58
CA THR A 32 -5.09 9.37 -24.94
C THR A 32 -6.45 9.03 -25.58
N GLY A 33 -7.55 9.27 -24.86
CA GLY A 33 -8.91 9.07 -25.35
C GLY A 33 -9.44 7.66 -25.18
N CYS A 34 -8.80 6.83 -24.35
CA CYS A 34 -9.35 5.53 -24.02
C CYS A 34 -10.60 5.65 -23.17
N GLU A 35 -11.61 4.85 -23.54
CA GLU A 35 -12.78 4.66 -22.72
C GLU A 35 -12.41 3.88 -21.45
N VAL A 36 -12.86 4.38 -20.31
CA VAL A 36 -12.59 3.71 -19.02
C VAL A 36 -13.48 2.50 -18.85
N THR A 37 -14.72 2.57 -19.34
CA THR A 37 -15.73 1.52 -19.30
C THR A 37 -15.71 0.65 -20.54
N GLY A 38 -15.93 -0.65 -20.36
CA GLY A 38 -16.21 -1.59 -21.45
C GLY A 38 -15.08 -2.56 -21.77
N GLU A 39 -15.40 -3.52 -22.64
CA GLU A 39 -14.54 -4.66 -23.01
C GLU A 39 -13.45 -4.30 -24.04
N ALA A 40 -13.49 -3.08 -24.59
CA ALA A 40 -12.51 -2.66 -25.59
C ALA A 40 -11.13 -2.43 -24.93
N HIS A 41 -10.13 -3.20 -25.35
CA HIS A 41 -8.76 -3.04 -24.88
C HIS A 41 -8.20 -1.66 -25.23
N CYS A 42 -7.68 -0.97 -24.21
CA CYS A 42 -6.93 0.27 -24.38
C CYS A 42 -5.42 -0.02 -24.41
N SER A 43 -4.78 0.23 -25.55
CA SER A 43 -3.33 0.14 -25.68
C SER A 43 -2.71 1.50 -26.02
N VAL A 44 -1.68 1.89 -25.27
CA VAL A 44 -0.93 3.14 -25.48
C VAL A 44 0.54 2.80 -25.68
N ALA A 45 1.10 3.17 -26.83
CA ALA A 45 2.49 2.84 -27.20
C ALA A 45 2.83 1.34 -27.09
N GLY A 46 1.86 0.45 -27.34
CA GLY A 46 2.01 -1.01 -27.26
C GLY A 46 1.88 -1.60 -25.85
N LEU A 47 1.62 -0.78 -24.82
CA LEU A 47 1.31 -1.22 -23.47
C LEU A 47 -0.22 -1.29 -23.30
N ASP A 48 -0.75 -2.44 -22.89
CA ASP A 48 -2.15 -2.57 -22.48
C ASP A 48 -2.34 -1.96 -21.08
N ILE A 49 -3.13 -0.89 -21.02
CA ILE A 49 -3.31 -0.12 -19.79
C ILE A 49 -4.13 -0.89 -18.76
N GLY A 50 -5.15 -1.64 -19.21
CA GLY A 50 -6.02 -2.42 -18.32
C GLY A 50 -5.22 -3.49 -17.59
N TRP A 51 -4.44 -4.28 -18.32
CA TRP A 51 -3.59 -5.33 -17.75
C TRP A 51 -2.50 -4.77 -16.83
N ALA A 52 -1.90 -3.63 -17.19
CA ALA A 52 -0.89 -2.98 -16.36
C ALA A 52 -1.48 -2.47 -15.03
N ILE A 53 -2.67 -1.88 -15.06
CA ILE A 53 -3.39 -1.44 -13.86
C ILE A 53 -3.74 -2.64 -12.99
N GLU A 54 -4.33 -3.70 -13.57
CA GLU A 54 -4.71 -4.91 -12.85
C GLU A 54 -3.50 -5.53 -12.15
N GLY A 55 -2.39 -5.69 -12.88
CA GLY A 55 -1.14 -6.22 -12.33
C GLY A 55 -0.57 -5.38 -11.18
N LEU A 56 -0.59 -4.04 -11.29
CA LEU A 56 -0.14 -3.15 -10.23
C LEU A 56 -1.04 -3.20 -8.98
N LEU A 57 -2.35 -3.38 -9.18
CA LEU A 57 -3.29 -3.54 -8.08
C LEU A 57 -3.12 -4.90 -7.40
N ASN A 58 -2.98 -5.97 -8.17
CA ASN A 58 -2.66 -7.30 -7.64
C ASN A 58 -1.35 -7.30 -6.85
N ILE A 59 -0.29 -6.62 -7.35
CA ILE A 59 0.94 -6.41 -6.58
C ILE A 59 0.67 -5.67 -5.27
N THR A 60 -0.23 -4.67 -5.27
CA THR A 60 -0.63 -3.93 -4.05
C THR A 60 -1.25 -4.86 -3.01
N TRP A 61 -2.00 -5.87 -3.45
CA TRP A 61 -2.65 -6.86 -2.60
C TRP A 61 -1.71 -7.98 -2.16
N ASP A 62 -0.85 -8.48 -3.05
CA ASP A 62 0.14 -9.53 -2.78
C ASP A 62 1.22 -9.13 -1.76
N PHE A 63 1.26 -7.86 -1.36
CA PHE A 63 2.01 -7.43 -0.19
C PHE A 63 1.60 -8.21 1.07
N PRO A 64 2.48 -8.32 2.09
CA PRO A 64 2.44 -9.34 3.14
C PRO A 64 1.22 -9.27 4.09
N LEU A 65 0.23 -8.44 3.79
CA LEU A 65 -1.06 -8.42 4.46
C LEU A 65 -2.05 -9.45 3.87
N PHE A 66 -2.03 -9.70 2.56
CA PHE A 66 -2.92 -10.68 1.92
C PHE A 66 -2.13 -11.85 1.32
N GLY A 67 -0.86 -11.64 0.96
CA GLY A 67 0.06 -12.67 0.45
C GLY A 67 0.79 -13.48 1.53
N PHE A 68 0.23 -14.65 1.85
CA PHE A 68 0.89 -15.88 2.33
C PHE A 68 1.61 -16.00 3.68
N PHE A 69 2.14 -14.98 4.38
CA PHE A 69 2.70 -15.24 5.73
C PHE A 69 2.66 -14.03 6.69
N PRO A 70 1.90 -14.08 7.81
CA PRO A 70 2.01 -13.09 8.89
C PRO A 70 3.44 -12.96 9.46
N VAL A 71 4.29 -13.96 9.22
CA VAL A 71 5.72 -13.98 9.53
C VAL A 71 6.51 -12.99 8.67
N LEU A 72 6.21 -12.86 7.37
CA LEU A 72 6.89 -11.90 6.48
C LEU A 72 6.58 -10.46 6.89
N TRP A 73 5.34 -10.19 7.31
CA TRP A 73 4.96 -8.89 7.87
C TRP A 73 5.79 -8.56 9.12
N LEU A 74 5.92 -9.51 10.06
CA LEU A 74 6.77 -9.35 11.24
C LEU A 74 8.23 -9.08 10.86
N VAL A 75 8.78 -9.79 9.87
CA VAL A 75 10.15 -9.56 9.37
C VAL A 75 10.31 -8.16 8.79
N VAL A 76 9.37 -7.68 7.97
CA VAL A 76 9.42 -6.34 7.38
C VAL A 76 9.36 -5.25 8.45
N VAL A 77 8.48 -5.41 9.44
CA VAL A 77 8.37 -4.49 10.60
C VAL A 77 9.67 -4.50 11.41
N ILE A 78 10.23 -5.67 11.71
CA ILE A 78 11.48 -5.79 12.47
C ILE A 78 12.65 -5.16 11.72
N VAL A 79 12.78 -5.42 10.42
CA VAL A 79 13.87 -4.86 9.58
C VAL A 79 13.75 -3.34 9.49
N SER A 80 12.56 -2.80 9.24
CA SER A 80 12.33 -1.36 9.18
C SER A 80 12.60 -0.67 10.52
N LEU A 81 12.13 -1.25 11.64
CA LEU A 81 12.46 -0.77 12.98
C LEU A 81 13.96 -0.81 13.26
N SER A 82 14.66 -1.87 12.84
CA SER A 82 16.11 -2.01 12.99
C SER A 82 16.88 -0.96 12.19
N VAL A 83 16.46 -0.69 10.94
CA VAL A 83 17.06 0.33 10.08
C VAL A 83 16.84 1.73 10.66
N ILE A 84 15.63 2.03 11.14
CA ILE A 84 15.27 3.31 11.78
C ILE A 84 16.10 3.52 13.04
N HIS A 85 16.20 2.49 13.89
CA HIS A 85 16.95 2.54 15.14
C HIS A 85 18.46 2.77 14.90
N HIS A 86 19.02 2.12 13.88
CA HIS A 86 20.44 2.24 13.54
C HIS A 86 20.79 3.55 12.80
N ARG A 87 19.89 4.09 11.96
CA ARG A 87 20.18 5.23 11.08
C ARG A 87 19.88 6.60 11.69
N LEU A 88 18.81 6.71 12.46
CA LEU A 88 18.45 7.94 13.15
C LEU A 88 19.24 8.03 14.46
N ARG A 89 19.58 9.22 14.94
CA ARG A 89 20.14 9.51 16.28
C ARG A 89 19.31 10.64 16.90
N GLY A 90 18.93 10.55 18.18
CA GLY A 90 18.17 11.59 18.91
C GLY A 90 16.65 11.38 18.99
N CYS A 91 15.94 12.38 19.52
CA CYS A 91 14.51 12.33 19.91
C CYS A 91 13.50 12.05 18.76
N ALA A 92 13.89 12.17 17.49
CA ALA A 92 13.02 11.84 16.36
C ALA A 92 12.90 10.33 16.07
N ARG A 93 13.77 9.50 16.68
CA ARG A 93 13.78 8.02 16.55
C ARG A 93 12.43 7.35 16.85
N PRO A 94 11.79 7.56 18.02
CA PRO A 94 10.55 6.87 18.36
C PRO A 94 9.39 7.25 17.44
N PHE A 95 9.28 8.53 17.07
CA PHE A 95 8.21 9.02 16.20
C PHE A 95 8.28 8.39 14.80
N LEU A 96 9.46 8.34 14.18
CA LEU A 96 9.65 7.71 12.87
C LEU A 96 9.47 6.18 12.91
N GLY A 97 9.86 5.53 14.02
CA GLY A 97 9.61 4.11 14.24
C GLY A 97 8.11 3.79 14.33
N ILE A 98 7.36 4.56 15.11
CA ILE A 98 5.89 4.45 15.16
C ILE A 98 5.32 4.67 13.77
N LEU A 99 5.68 5.77 13.11
CA LEU A 99 5.15 6.08 11.78
C LEU A 99 5.40 4.93 10.79
N SER A 100 6.55 4.26 10.85
CA SER A 100 6.82 3.08 10.00
C SER A 100 5.96 1.85 10.32
N ILE A 101 5.66 1.59 11.60
CA ILE A 101 4.78 0.49 12.03
C ILE A 101 3.38 0.66 11.45
N TRP A 102 2.90 1.90 11.38
CA TRP A 102 1.60 2.22 10.79
C TRP A 102 1.66 2.28 9.27
N PHE A 103 2.69 2.91 8.71
CA PHE A 103 2.78 3.19 7.29
C PHE A 103 2.93 1.92 6.46
N LEU A 104 3.83 1.02 6.85
CA LEU A 104 4.16 -0.18 6.07
C LEU A 104 2.96 -1.11 5.80
N PRO A 105 2.14 -1.46 6.80
CA PRO A 105 0.96 -2.26 6.54
C PRO A 105 -0.22 -1.41 6.07
N VAL A 106 -0.52 -0.30 6.73
CA VAL A 106 -1.83 0.34 6.53
C VAL A 106 -1.86 1.20 5.27
N ALA A 107 -0.79 1.95 4.98
CA ALA A 107 -0.84 2.97 3.94
C ALA A 107 -0.99 2.39 2.52
N PRO A 108 -0.23 1.36 2.09
CA PRO A 108 -0.38 0.79 0.75
C PRO A 108 -1.76 0.19 0.52
N SER A 109 -2.29 -0.57 1.48
CA SER A 109 -3.60 -1.20 1.36
C SER A 109 -4.74 -0.19 1.36
N LEU A 110 -4.67 0.85 2.21
CA LEU A 110 -5.66 1.94 2.17
C LEU A 110 -5.59 2.74 0.87
N LEU A 111 -4.39 3.07 0.40
CA LEU A 111 -4.23 3.79 -0.88
C LEU A 111 -4.73 2.97 -2.05
N GLY A 112 -4.42 1.66 -2.08
CA GLY A 112 -4.98 0.73 -3.05
C GLY A 112 -6.51 0.69 -2.98
N TYR A 113 -7.08 0.63 -1.78
CA TYR A 113 -8.53 0.62 -1.59
C TYR A 113 -9.20 1.90 -2.09
N PHE A 114 -8.69 3.07 -1.73
CA PHE A 114 -9.23 4.35 -2.19
C PHE A 114 -9.12 4.50 -3.70
N TYR A 115 -8.02 4.04 -4.28
CA TYR A 115 -7.84 4.06 -5.73
C TYR A 115 -8.79 3.09 -6.44
N VAL A 116 -8.96 1.86 -5.94
CA VAL A 116 -9.96 0.92 -6.46
C VAL A 116 -11.37 1.48 -6.33
N ALA A 117 -11.70 2.12 -5.21
CA ALA A 117 -13.01 2.75 -5.04
C ALA A 117 -13.25 3.85 -6.07
N ARG A 118 -12.21 4.67 -6.35
CA ARG A 118 -12.28 5.67 -7.40
C ARG A 118 -12.38 5.05 -8.80
N LEU A 119 -11.68 3.95 -9.05
CA LEU A 119 -11.72 3.23 -10.32
C LEU A 119 -13.10 2.61 -10.55
N ALA A 120 -13.74 2.09 -9.50
CA ALA A 120 -15.10 1.57 -9.55
C ALA A 120 -16.12 2.67 -9.89
N GLU A 121 -15.99 3.87 -9.30
CA GLU A 121 -16.82 5.02 -9.69
C GLU A 121 -16.63 5.41 -11.16
N LEU A 122 -15.39 5.43 -11.64
CA LEU A 122 -15.08 5.78 -13.03
C LEU A 122 -15.55 4.71 -14.03
N GLY A 123 -15.51 3.44 -13.64
CA GLY A 123 -15.94 2.30 -14.43
C GLY A 123 -17.44 1.95 -14.28
N GLU A 124 -18.21 2.76 -13.54
CA GLU A 124 -19.61 2.49 -13.21
C GLU A 124 -19.86 1.10 -12.56
N CYS A 125 -18.85 0.62 -11.83
CA CYS A 125 -18.84 -0.69 -11.21
C CYS A 125 -19.20 -0.64 -9.72
N GLN A 126 -19.73 -1.76 -9.21
CA GLN A 126 -19.96 -1.93 -7.77
C GLN A 126 -18.81 -2.70 -7.11
N ILE A 127 -18.35 -2.21 -5.96
CA ILE A 127 -17.36 -2.89 -5.12
C ILE A 127 -18.08 -3.98 -4.31
N GLY A 128 -17.94 -5.25 -4.70
CA GLY A 128 -18.60 -6.36 -4.03
C GLY A 128 -18.40 -7.70 -4.74
N GLN A 129 -18.61 -8.82 -4.03
CA GLN A 129 -18.55 -10.16 -4.62
C GLN A 129 -19.64 -10.41 -5.69
N GLN A 130 -20.70 -9.60 -5.68
CA GLN A 130 -21.83 -9.74 -6.60
C GLN A 130 -21.56 -9.19 -8.01
N GLY A 131 -20.42 -8.51 -8.23
CA GLY A 131 -20.02 -7.92 -9.52
C GLY A 131 -18.77 -8.54 -10.15
N VAL A 132 -18.29 -9.67 -9.63
CA VAL A 132 -17.20 -10.45 -10.26
C VAL A 132 -17.74 -10.97 -11.60
N ASN A 133 -17.27 -10.40 -12.71
CA ASN A 133 -17.57 -10.70 -14.14
C ASN A 133 -18.22 -9.57 -14.96
N ASP A 134 -18.81 -8.56 -14.34
CA ASP A 134 -19.50 -7.49 -15.08
C ASP A 134 -18.75 -6.14 -15.05
N CYS A 135 -17.61 -6.08 -14.34
CA CYS A 135 -16.82 -4.85 -14.25
C CYS A 135 -15.60 -4.89 -15.15
N TRP A 136 -15.70 -4.21 -16.29
CA TRP A 136 -14.63 -4.05 -17.26
C TRP A 136 -14.07 -2.63 -17.22
N VAL A 137 -12.80 -2.52 -16.88
CA VAL A 137 -12.06 -1.26 -16.86
C VAL A 137 -10.93 -1.33 -17.87
N PHE A 138 -10.93 -0.44 -18.87
CA PHE A 138 -9.97 -0.44 -19.98
C PHE A 138 -9.86 -1.79 -20.74
N GLY A 139 -10.97 -2.52 -20.87
CA GLY A 139 -11.00 -3.82 -21.54
C GLY A 139 -10.53 -5.01 -20.71
N VAL A 140 -10.35 -4.84 -19.40
CA VAL A 140 -9.96 -5.92 -18.48
C VAL A 140 -10.97 -6.08 -17.36
N ASN A 141 -11.32 -7.33 -17.05
CA ASN A 141 -12.23 -7.68 -15.96
C ASN A 141 -11.53 -7.48 -14.60
N MET A 142 -11.95 -6.47 -13.85
CA MET A 142 -11.38 -6.11 -12.54
C MET A 142 -12.11 -6.78 -11.37
N GLY A 143 -12.95 -7.78 -11.62
CA GLY A 143 -13.79 -8.43 -10.60
C GLY A 143 -13.01 -8.92 -9.38
N ASP A 144 -11.90 -9.61 -9.59
CA ASP A 144 -11.06 -10.16 -8.50
C ASP A 144 -10.37 -9.05 -7.69
N VAL A 145 -9.93 -7.99 -8.36
CA VAL A 145 -9.34 -6.81 -7.73
C VAL A 145 -10.36 -6.13 -6.81
N PHE A 146 -11.60 -6.01 -7.26
CA PHE A 146 -12.68 -5.35 -6.51
C PHE A 146 -13.17 -6.23 -5.36
N ALA A 147 -13.28 -7.54 -5.58
CA ALA A 147 -13.56 -8.50 -4.52
C ALA A 147 -12.49 -8.44 -3.42
N THR A 148 -11.21 -8.37 -3.78
CA THR A 148 -10.10 -8.26 -2.82
C THR A 148 -10.16 -6.94 -2.04
N ALA A 149 -10.49 -5.83 -2.71
CA ALA A 149 -10.63 -4.53 -2.05
C ALA A 149 -11.72 -4.53 -0.95
N THR A 150 -12.79 -5.32 -1.09
CA THR A 150 -13.85 -5.43 -0.04
C THR A 150 -13.33 -5.97 1.29
N LEU A 151 -12.20 -6.69 1.27
CA LEU A 151 -11.61 -7.25 2.48
C LEU A 151 -10.82 -6.21 3.28
N VAL A 152 -10.31 -5.15 2.64
CA VAL A 152 -9.42 -4.16 3.25
C VAL A 152 -10.01 -3.50 4.52
N PRO A 153 -11.29 -3.06 4.54
CA PRO A 153 -11.89 -2.52 5.77
C PRO A 153 -11.90 -3.52 6.93
N TRP A 154 -12.14 -4.81 6.65
CA TRP A 154 -12.10 -5.87 7.66
C TRP A 154 -10.69 -6.08 8.21
N PHE A 155 -9.68 -6.02 7.34
CA PHE A 155 -8.28 -6.08 7.79
C PHE A 155 -7.89 -4.89 8.67
N ALA A 156 -8.41 -3.69 8.40
CA ALA A 156 -8.17 -2.53 9.26
C ALA A 156 -8.63 -2.76 10.71
N VAL A 157 -9.71 -3.53 10.92
CA VAL A 157 -10.21 -3.90 12.26
C VAL A 157 -9.17 -4.68 13.07
N ALA A 158 -8.35 -5.52 12.43
CA ALA A 158 -7.32 -6.32 13.09
C ALA A 158 -5.94 -5.63 13.12
N VAL A 159 -5.55 -5.00 12.01
CA VAL A 159 -4.22 -4.40 11.83
C VAL A 159 -4.05 -3.14 12.68
N VAL A 160 -5.11 -2.32 12.84
CA VAL A 160 -5.05 -1.09 13.64
C VAL A 160 -4.74 -1.39 15.11
N PRO A 161 -5.47 -2.30 15.81
CA PRO A 161 -5.12 -2.70 17.17
C PRO A 161 -3.72 -3.32 17.29
N ALA A 162 -3.32 -4.18 16.35
CA ALA A 162 -1.99 -4.80 16.36
C ALA A 162 -0.88 -3.76 16.23
N SER A 163 -1.05 -2.78 15.33
CA SER A 163 -0.11 -1.67 15.13
C SER A 163 0.00 -0.79 16.37
N LEU A 164 -1.13 -0.58 17.08
CA LEU A 164 -1.20 0.11 18.37
C LEU A 164 -0.37 -0.63 19.44
N VAL A 165 -0.59 -1.94 19.59
CA VAL A 165 0.16 -2.77 20.56
C VAL A 165 1.66 -2.75 20.26
N ILE A 166 2.05 -2.94 18.99
CA ILE A 166 3.47 -2.91 18.60
C ILE A 166 4.07 -1.53 18.84
N SER A 167 3.33 -0.45 18.57
CA SER A 167 3.78 0.91 18.85
C SER A 167 4.03 1.14 20.35
N LEU A 168 3.15 0.62 21.21
CA LEU A 168 3.32 0.69 22.67
C LEU A 168 4.54 -0.12 23.14
N VAL A 169 4.70 -1.35 22.65
CA VAL A 169 5.86 -2.20 22.96
C VAL A 169 7.15 -1.53 22.49
N TYR A 170 7.15 -0.99 21.27
CA TYR A 170 8.30 -0.27 20.71
C TYR A 170 8.65 0.96 21.56
N LEU A 171 7.66 1.76 21.96
CA LEU A 171 7.87 2.86 22.89
C LEU A 171 8.51 2.36 24.19
N MET A 172 7.90 1.38 24.87
CA MET A 172 8.44 0.80 26.10
C MET A 172 9.90 0.36 25.94
N LEU A 173 10.22 -0.35 24.86
CA LEU A 173 11.59 -0.77 24.57
C LEU A 173 12.53 0.42 24.34
N THR A 174 12.11 1.43 23.57
CA THR A 174 12.94 2.63 23.36
C THR A 174 13.18 3.41 24.64
N TRP A 175 12.21 3.44 25.58
CA TRP A 175 12.35 4.05 26.90
C TRP A 175 13.27 3.24 27.81
N LEU A 176 13.15 1.90 27.82
CA LEU A 176 13.99 0.99 28.63
C LEU A 176 15.45 0.92 28.15
N VAL A 177 15.65 1.00 26.83
CA VAL A 177 16.97 0.86 26.17
C VAL A 177 17.64 2.22 25.97
N GLN A 178 17.03 3.35 26.38
CA GLN A 178 17.78 4.61 26.43
C GLN A 178 18.98 4.40 27.36
N PRO A 179 20.22 4.49 26.86
CA PRO A 179 21.33 4.60 27.77
C PRO A 179 21.07 5.87 28.57
N ARG A 180 21.18 5.78 29.90
CA ARG A 180 21.37 6.94 30.77
C ARG A 180 22.62 7.67 30.26
N TRP A 181 22.48 8.49 29.23
CA TRP A 181 23.40 9.59 28.98
C TRP A 181 22.98 10.67 29.98
N SER A 182 23.37 10.40 31.21
CA SER A 182 23.50 11.34 32.30
C SER A 182 24.37 12.52 31.88
N GLY A 183 23.99 13.73 32.29
CA GLY A 183 24.89 14.88 32.44
C GLY A 183 25.09 15.69 31.18
#